data_AF-A0A956EQJ8-F1
#
_entry.id   AF-A0A956EQJ8-F1
#
_cell.length_a   1.000
_cell.length_b   1.000
_cell.length_c   1.000
_cell.angle_alpha   90.00
_cell.angle_beta   90.00
_cell.angle_gamma   90.00
#
_symmetry.space_group_name_H-M   'P 1'
#
loop_
_entity.id
_entity.type
_entity.pdbx_description
1 polymer ?
#
loop_
_entity_poly.entity_id
_entity_poly.type
_entity_poly.pdbx_seq_one_letter_code
_entity_poly.pdbx_strand_id
1 'polypeptide(L)'
;QAWSGLGYYRRARLLHRGARYVLDECGGVVPGDATSLRAVPGVGRYTAGAITSIAFDSPAALVDGNVARVVSRLLAIREPERQGANNAIHWDVAQAVLERGSPRVLAQALMELGATVCTPTSPRCASCPVRASCGAHAEGLVDTIPAPRKKIAQPEEDLWALAVFWRGRLLLERRPEQGLLAGLWCLPLVTQTGTKTAKKTAKKAA
;
A
#
# COMPACT_ATOMS: atom_id res chain seq x y z
N GLN A 1 -5.88 -2.30 -21.32
CA GLN A 1 -7.35 -2.42 -21.25
C GLN A 1 -7.81 -3.17 -20.00
N ALA A 2 -7.21 -4.32 -19.67
CA ALA A 2 -7.59 -5.15 -18.50
C ALA A 2 -7.49 -4.48 -17.10
N TRP A 3 -6.84 -3.32 -16.97
CA TRP A 3 -6.68 -2.60 -15.69
C TRP A 3 -7.60 -1.37 -15.55
N SER A 4 -8.50 -1.15 -16.52
CA SER A 4 -9.42 -0.01 -16.47
C SER A 4 -10.30 -0.07 -15.22
N GLY A 5 -10.44 1.03 -14.49
CA GLY A 5 -11.28 1.11 -13.28
C GLY A 5 -10.62 0.70 -11.96
N LEU A 6 -9.46 0.02 -11.96
CA LEU A 6 -8.80 -0.44 -10.73
C LEU A 6 -7.94 0.63 -10.02
N GLY A 7 -7.77 1.80 -10.65
CA GLY A 7 -6.92 2.88 -10.14
C GLY A 7 -5.42 2.50 -10.07
N TYR A 8 -4.59 3.45 -9.62
CA TYR A 8 -3.14 3.27 -9.49
C TYR A 8 -2.48 2.60 -10.71
N TYR A 9 -2.77 3.09 -11.92
CA TYR A 9 -2.38 2.50 -13.21
C TYR A 9 -0.88 2.24 -13.39
N ARG A 10 -0.03 2.94 -12.63
CA ARG A 10 1.40 2.65 -12.55
C ARG A 10 1.68 1.19 -12.13
N ARG A 11 0.82 0.59 -11.29
CA ARG A 11 0.94 -0.83 -10.91
C ARG A 11 0.83 -1.75 -12.11
N ALA A 12 -0.15 -1.53 -12.99
CA ALA A 12 -0.31 -2.33 -14.21
C ALA A 12 0.93 -2.26 -15.12
N ARG A 13 1.44 -1.05 -15.33
CA ARG A 13 2.64 -0.82 -16.15
C ARG A 13 3.87 -1.51 -15.56
N LEU A 14 4.04 -1.41 -14.25
CA LEU A 14 5.15 -2.06 -13.56
C LEU A 14 4.99 -3.58 -13.52
N LEU A 15 3.78 -4.11 -13.31
CA LEU A 15 3.52 -5.54 -13.37
C LEU A 15 3.87 -6.11 -14.76
N HIS A 16 3.43 -5.45 -15.83
CA HIS A 16 3.78 -5.87 -17.19
C HIS A 16 5.29 -5.78 -17.45
N ARG A 17 5.95 -4.71 -16.99
CA ARG A 17 7.42 -4.59 -17.07
C ARG A 17 8.13 -5.66 -16.25
N GLY A 18 7.62 -5.99 -15.07
CA GLY A 18 8.14 -7.04 -14.20
C GLY A 18 8.01 -8.41 -14.82
N ALA A 19 6.87 -8.73 -15.46
CA ALA A 19 6.68 -9.97 -16.19
C ALA A 19 7.69 -10.11 -17.35
N ARG A 20 7.93 -9.04 -18.11
CA ARG A 20 8.97 -9.02 -19.15
C ARG A 20 10.36 -9.23 -18.58
N TYR A 21 10.69 -8.53 -17.49
CA TYR A 21 11.96 -8.71 -16.79
C TYR A 21 12.17 -10.16 -16.35
N VAL A 22 11.14 -10.84 -15.83
CA VAL A 22 11.24 -12.25 -15.46
C VAL A 22 11.52 -13.14 -16.67
N LEU A 23 10.90 -12.87 -17.82
CA LEU A 23 11.19 -13.61 -19.06
C LEU A 23 12.62 -13.38 -19.55
N ASP A 24 13.01 -12.11 -19.65
CA ASP A 24 14.24 -11.68 -20.30
C ASP A 24 15.48 -11.95 -19.41
N GLU A 25 15.38 -11.66 -18.10
CA GLU A 25 16.51 -11.66 -17.16
C GLU A 25 16.50 -12.84 -16.18
N CYS A 26 15.34 -13.46 -15.95
CA CYS A 26 15.21 -14.61 -15.02
C CYS A 26 14.88 -15.93 -15.74
N GLY A 27 14.98 -15.98 -17.07
CA GLY A 27 14.71 -17.19 -17.85
C GLY A 27 13.26 -17.68 -17.78
N GLY A 28 12.32 -16.77 -17.53
CA GLY A 28 10.90 -17.07 -17.39
C GLY A 28 10.49 -17.68 -16.05
N VAL A 29 11.42 -17.82 -15.09
CA VAL A 29 11.13 -18.35 -13.76
C VAL A 29 11.10 -17.21 -12.75
N VAL A 30 9.99 -17.09 -12.01
CA VAL A 30 9.87 -16.09 -10.94
C VAL A 30 10.87 -16.45 -9.82
N PRO A 31 11.73 -15.51 -9.38
CA PRO A 31 12.68 -15.78 -8.31
C PRO A 31 11.99 -16.21 -7.00
N GLY A 32 12.59 -17.19 -6.31
CA GLY A 32 12.02 -17.80 -5.10
C GLY A 32 12.33 -17.08 -3.78
N ASP A 33 13.20 -16.07 -3.81
CA ASP A 33 13.66 -15.35 -2.63
C ASP A 33 13.36 -13.84 -2.69
N ALA A 34 13.19 -13.25 -1.52
CA ALA A 34 12.78 -11.86 -1.39
C ALA A 34 13.83 -10.85 -1.90
N THR A 35 15.12 -11.22 -1.88
CA THR A 35 16.20 -10.33 -2.31
C THR A 35 16.19 -10.20 -3.83
N SER A 36 16.15 -11.32 -4.56
CA SER A 36 16.07 -11.35 -6.01
C SER A 36 14.76 -10.75 -6.52
N LEU A 37 13.64 -11.05 -5.84
CA LEU A 37 12.34 -10.49 -6.19
C LEU A 37 12.31 -8.96 -6.14
N ARG A 38 13.10 -8.32 -5.26
CA ARG A 38 13.19 -6.85 -5.19
C ARG A 38 13.85 -6.21 -6.41
N ALA A 39 14.58 -6.96 -7.24
CA ALA A 39 15.10 -6.46 -8.50
C ALA A 39 13.98 -6.35 -9.57
N VAL A 40 12.90 -7.12 -9.43
CA VAL A 40 11.81 -7.15 -10.40
C VAL A 40 11.02 -5.82 -10.37
N PRO A 41 10.86 -5.13 -11.50
CA PRO A 41 10.11 -3.88 -11.58
C PRO A 41 8.70 -3.98 -10.96
N GLY A 42 8.42 -3.10 -9.99
CA GLY A 42 7.12 -3.05 -9.29
C GLY A 42 7.02 -3.91 -8.05
N VAL A 43 8.03 -4.73 -7.74
CA VAL A 43 8.06 -5.55 -6.54
C VAL A 43 8.78 -4.80 -5.42
N GLY A 44 8.00 -4.30 -4.45
CA GLY A 44 8.54 -3.70 -3.23
C GLY A 44 8.74 -4.74 -2.12
N ARG A 45 9.28 -4.30 -0.96
CA ARG A 45 9.55 -5.17 0.21
C ARG A 45 8.34 -6.04 0.61
N TYR A 46 7.14 -5.45 0.65
CA TYR A 46 5.91 -6.18 0.96
C TYR A 46 5.61 -7.27 -0.06
N THR A 47 5.61 -6.94 -1.35
CA THR A 47 5.30 -7.88 -2.43
C THR A 47 6.34 -9.00 -2.51
N ALA A 48 7.63 -8.68 -2.32
CA ALA A 48 8.69 -9.67 -2.28
C ALA A 48 8.49 -10.67 -1.13
N GLY A 49 8.20 -10.19 0.08
CA GLY A 49 7.89 -11.04 1.23
C GLY A 49 6.64 -11.88 1.02
N ALA A 50 5.57 -11.29 0.49
CA ALA A 50 4.32 -11.99 0.18
C ALA A 50 4.51 -13.11 -0.85
N ILE A 51 5.21 -12.86 -1.96
CA ILE A 51 5.47 -13.91 -2.96
C ILE A 51 6.36 -15.01 -2.36
N THR A 52 7.44 -14.64 -1.68
CA THR A 52 8.39 -15.60 -1.09
C THR A 52 7.72 -16.51 -0.05
N SER A 53 6.96 -15.92 0.88
CA SER A 53 6.27 -16.69 1.92
C SER A 53 5.07 -17.47 1.39
N ILE A 54 4.24 -16.88 0.53
CA ILE A 54 2.99 -17.51 0.11
C ILE A 54 3.20 -18.47 -1.04
N ALA A 55 4.00 -18.14 -2.06
CA ALA A 55 4.18 -19.00 -3.22
C ALA A 55 5.27 -20.06 -2.95
N PHE A 56 6.37 -19.66 -2.32
CA PHE A 56 7.56 -20.50 -2.11
C PHE A 56 7.68 -21.09 -0.69
N ASP A 57 6.72 -20.82 0.21
CA ASP A 57 6.72 -21.30 1.60
C ASP A 57 8.02 -21.01 2.36
N SER A 58 8.67 -19.88 2.03
CA SER A 58 9.95 -19.49 2.61
C SER A 58 9.78 -18.28 3.54
N PRO A 59 10.41 -18.26 4.73
CA PRO A 59 10.16 -17.24 5.74
C PRO A 59 10.66 -15.86 5.29
N ALA A 60 9.74 -15.05 4.76
CA ALA A 60 9.98 -13.67 4.42
C ALA A 60 8.78 -12.82 4.84
N ALA A 61 9.00 -11.96 5.83
CA ALA A 61 7.98 -11.09 6.38
C ALA A 61 7.26 -10.26 5.32
N LEU A 62 5.97 -10.04 5.56
CA LEU A 62 5.14 -9.10 4.82
C LEU A 62 4.42 -8.21 5.83
N VAL A 63 4.52 -6.90 5.65
CA VAL A 63 3.81 -5.95 6.50
C VAL A 63 3.01 -5.02 5.61
N ASP A 64 1.70 -5.25 5.53
CA ASP A 64 0.73 -4.28 5.01
C ASP A 64 0.18 -3.38 6.15
N GLY A 65 -0.88 -2.61 5.91
CA GLY A 65 -1.52 -1.82 6.98
C GLY A 65 -2.28 -2.70 7.99
N ASN A 66 -2.74 -3.87 7.56
CA ASN A 66 -3.45 -4.82 8.42
C ASN A 66 -2.49 -5.48 9.41
N VAL A 67 -1.39 -6.02 8.91
CA VAL A 67 -0.33 -6.62 9.73
C VAL A 67 0.26 -5.61 10.69
N ALA A 68 0.55 -4.38 10.23
CA ALA A 68 1.09 -3.33 11.09
C ALA A 68 0.14 -3.04 12.27
N ARG A 69 -1.16 -2.87 12.02
CA ARG A 69 -2.16 -2.65 13.07
C ARG A 69 -2.27 -3.83 14.05
N VAL A 70 -2.26 -5.07 13.53
CA VAL A 70 -2.27 -6.28 14.37
C VAL A 70 -1.07 -6.28 15.31
N VAL A 71 0.14 -6.05 14.79
CA VAL A 71 1.36 -6.02 15.60
C VAL A 71 1.33 -4.87 16.59
N SER A 72 0.92 -3.67 16.18
CA SER A 72 0.80 -2.52 17.08
C SER A 72 -0.13 -2.81 18.26
N ARG A 73 -1.29 -3.45 18.01
CA ARG A 73 -2.22 -3.83 19.08
C ARG A 73 -1.70 -4.97 19.95
N LEU A 74 -1.08 -5.99 19.34
CA LEU A 74 -0.51 -7.12 20.07
C LEU A 74 0.54 -6.65 21.09
N LEU A 75 1.38 -5.70 20.68
CA LEU A 75 2.49 -5.17 21.49
C LEU A 75 2.18 -3.83 22.19
N ALA A 76 0.94 -3.36 22.14
CA ALA A 76 0.52 -2.06 22.69
C ALA A 76 1.36 -0.85 22.22
N ILE A 77 1.84 -0.86 20.97
CA ILE A 77 2.61 0.23 20.35
C ILE A 77 1.64 1.36 19.99
N ARG A 78 1.74 2.50 20.68
CA ARG A 78 0.75 3.58 20.58
C ARG A 78 0.97 4.51 19.40
N GLU A 79 2.21 4.70 18.97
CA GLU A 79 2.52 5.66 17.91
C GLU A 79 1.96 5.20 16.56
N PRO A 80 1.84 6.11 15.57
CA PRO A 80 1.29 5.74 14.29
C PRO A 80 2.06 4.61 13.62
N GLU A 81 1.30 3.69 13.03
CA GLU A 81 1.85 2.52 12.36
C GLU A 81 2.85 2.90 11.26
N ARG A 82 3.92 2.09 11.10
CA ARG A 82 4.96 2.21 10.07
C ARG A 82 5.57 3.62 9.97
N GLN A 83 5.83 4.26 11.11
CA GLN A 83 6.65 5.46 11.22
C GLN A 83 7.91 5.17 12.05
N GLY A 84 9.04 5.74 11.66
CA GLY A 84 10.31 5.64 12.41
C GLY A 84 10.69 4.20 12.79
N ALA A 85 11.11 4.02 14.04
CA ALA A 85 11.53 2.75 14.62
C ALA A 85 10.42 1.68 14.64
N ASN A 86 9.14 2.09 14.76
CA ASN A 86 8.01 1.17 14.82
C ASN A 86 7.81 0.39 13.52
N ASN A 87 8.26 0.95 12.38
CA ASN A 87 8.26 0.19 11.15
C ASN A 87 9.15 -1.05 11.29
N ALA A 88 10.38 -0.92 11.80
CA ALA A 88 11.30 -2.05 11.96
C ALA A 88 10.69 -3.15 12.86
N ILE A 89 10.15 -2.75 14.02
CA ILE A 89 9.48 -3.67 14.96
C ILE A 89 8.38 -4.48 14.25
N HIS A 90 7.55 -3.84 13.43
CA HIS A 90 6.49 -4.57 12.70
C HIS A 90 7.04 -5.65 11.77
N TRP A 91 8.16 -5.36 11.09
CA TRP A 91 8.81 -6.33 10.22
C TRP A 91 9.46 -7.46 11.00
N ASP A 92 10.13 -7.16 12.10
CA ASP A 92 10.84 -8.14 12.92
C ASP A 92 9.85 -9.12 13.58
N VAL A 93 8.73 -8.61 14.09
CA VAL A 93 7.65 -9.44 14.65
C VAL A 93 7.02 -10.31 13.57
N ALA A 94 6.69 -9.74 12.40
CA ALA A 94 6.13 -10.52 11.32
C ALA A 94 7.09 -11.63 10.85
N GLN A 95 8.39 -11.33 10.78
CA GLN A 95 9.41 -12.33 10.45
C GLN A 95 9.44 -13.45 11.49
N ALA A 96 9.51 -13.09 12.78
CA ALA A 96 9.54 -14.04 13.87
C ALA A 96 8.27 -14.91 13.93
N VAL A 97 7.10 -14.40 13.51
CA VAL A 97 5.88 -15.22 13.39
C VAL A 97 6.04 -16.23 12.27
N LEU A 98 6.46 -15.82 11.08
CA LEU A 98 6.59 -16.71 9.93
C LEU A 98 7.62 -17.83 10.14
N GLU A 99 8.64 -17.62 10.97
CA GLU A 99 9.65 -18.62 11.33
C GLU A 99 9.14 -19.73 12.28
N ARG A 100 7.93 -19.60 12.83
CA ARG A 100 7.38 -20.52 13.85
C ARG A 100 6.52 -21.66 13.30
N GLY A 101 6.28 -21.70 12.00
CA GLY A 101 5.44 -22.70 11.35
C GLY A 101 5.53 -22.59 9.84
N SER A 102 4.48 -22.99 9.12
CA SER A 102 4.42 -22.80 7.66
C SER A 102 4.34 -21.30 7.33
N PRO A 103 5.37 -20.72 6.68
CA PRO A 103 5.33 -19.31 6.28
C PRO A 103 4.13 -19.00 5.38
N ARG A 104 3.74 -19.94 4.50
CA ARG A 104 2.57 -19.79 3.61
C ARG A 104 1.28 -19.56 4.40
N VAL A 105 1.01 -20.43 5.37
CA VAL A 105 -0.21 -20.35 6.20
C VAL A 105 -0.16 -19.12 7.10
N LEU A 106 0.97 -18.88 7.77
CA LEU A 106 1.09 -17.80 8.73
C LEU A 106 1.06 -16.41 8.08
N ALA A 107 1.67 -16.26 6.90
CA ALA A 107 1.58 -15.04 6.08
C ALA A 107 0.13 -14.66 5.77
N GLN A 108 -0.65 -15.63 5.29
CA GLN A 108 -2.05 -15.43 4.95
C GLN A 108 -2.88 -15.18 6.21
N ALA A 109 -2.70 -15.99 7.26
CA ALA A 109 -3.42 -15.84 8.52
C ALA A 109 -3.19 -14.46 9.17
N LEU A 110 -1.96 -13.94 9.13
CA LEU A 110 -1.63 -12.64 9.71
C LEU A 110 -2.32 -11.48 8.97
N MET A 111 -2.35 -11.52 7.64
CA MET A 111 -3.11 -10.55 6.84
C MET A 111 -4.61 -10.67 7.09
N GLU A 112 -5.14 -11.90 7.05
CA GLU A 112 -6.57 -12.18 7.19
C GLU A 112 -7.10 -11.80 8.57
N LEU A 113 -6.30 -12.04 9.63
CA LEU A 113 -6.59 -11.60 10.98
C LEU A 113 -6.80 -10.09 11.04
N GLY A 114 -5.91 -9.32 10.41
CA GLY A 114 -6.05 -7.86 10.35
C GLY A 114 -7.25 -7.43 9.49
N ALA A 115 -7.53 -8.14 8.40
CA ALA A 115 -8.62 -7.80 7.49
C ALA A 115 -10.02 -8.09 8.06
N THR A 116 -10.20 -9.18 8.80
CA THR A 116 -11.54 -9.71 9.15
C THR A 116 -11.88 -9.66 10.64
N VAL A 117 -10.87 -9.62 11.52
CA VAL A 117 -11.06 -9.68 12.98
C VAL A 117 -10.53 -8.42 13.65
N CYS A 118 -9.24 -8.13 13.48
CA CYS A 118 -8.57 -6.96 14.03
C CYS A 118 -8.74 -5.75 13.09
N THR A 119 -9.99 -5.40 12.80
CA THR A 119 -10.36 -4.31 11.88
C THR A 119 -10.03 -2.93 12.46
N PRO A 120 -9.87 -1.87 11.64
CA PRO A 120 -9.60 -0.52 12.13
C PRO A 120 -10.67 -0.02 13.10
N THR A 121 -11.94 -0.24 12.77
CA THR A 121 -13.11 0.10 13.58
C THR A 121 -13.82 -1.18 14.04
N SER A 122 -14.31 -1.18 15.28
CA SER A 122 -15.09 -2.27 15.88
C SER A 122 -14.47 -3.66 15.71
N PRO A 123 -13.22 -3.88 16.19
CA PRO A 123 -12.54 -5.17 16.07
C PRO A 123 -13.27 -6.27 16.85
N ARG A 124 -13.28 -7.48 16.29
CA ARG A 124 -13.96 -8.65 16.85
C ARG A 124 -13.08 -9.35 17.90
N CYS A 125 -12.70 -8.62 18.95
CA CYS A 125 -11.76 -9.11 19.97
C CYS A 125 -12.24 -10.40 20.65
N ALA A 126 -13.56 -10.59 20.83
CA ALA A 126 -14.13 -11.79 21.44
C ALA A 126 -13.83 -13.08 20.68
N SER A 127 -13.70 -13.02 19.35
CA SER A 127 -13.36 -14.17 18.49
C SER A 127 -11.90 -14.15 18.02
N CYS A 128 -11.08 -13.24 18.53
CA CYS A 128 -9.69 -13.13 18.12
C CYS A 128 -8.84 -14.28 18.72
N PRO A 129 -8.16 -15.08 17.89
CA PRO A 129 -7.41 -16.25 18.34
C PRO A 129 -6.19 -15.90 19.21
N VAL A 130 -5.70 -14.66 19.11
CA VAL A 130 -4.54 -14.15 19.86
C VAL A 130 -4.93 -13.14 20.94
N ARG A 131 -6.22 -13.06 21.29
CA ARG A 131 -6.75 -12.10 22.28
C ARG A 131 -6.01 -12.16 23.62
N ALA A 132 -5.70 -13.37 24.11
CA ALA A 132 -5.06 -13.58 25.40
C ALA A 132 -3.66 -12.97 25.49
N SER A 133 -2.97 -12.80 24.36
CA SER A 133 -1.63 -12.23 24.27
C SER A 133 -1.62 -10.77 23.80
N CYS A 134 -2.80 -10.16 23.63
CA CYS A 134 -2.91 -8.81 23.06
C CYS A 134 -2.80 -7.73 24.15
N GLY A 135 -1.68 -7.00 24.16
CA GLY A 135 -1.43 -5.90 25.10
C GLY A 135 -2.49 -4.80 25.03
N ALA A 136 -2.85 -4.35 23.82
CA ALA A 136 -3.90 -3.33 23.68
C ALA A 136 -5.27 -3.80 24.19
N HIS A 137 -5.57 -5.11 24.10
CA HIS A 137 -6.80 -5.65 24.69
C HIS A 137 -6.71 -5.68 26.22
N ALA A 138 -5.58 -6.09 26.79
CA ALA A 138 -5.37 -6.08 28.24
C ALA A 138 -5.47 -4.66 28.83
N GLU A 139 -5.03 -3.64 28.09
CA GLU A 139 -5.10 -2.23 28.49
C GLU A 139 -6.41 -1.52 28.11
N GLY A 140 -7.31 -2.17 27.34
CA GLY A 140 -8.54 -1.53 26.86
C GLY A 140 -8.33 -0.43 25.81
N LEU A 141 -7.28 -0.53 25.00
CA LEU A 141 -6.83 0.49 24.04
C LEU A 141 -6.90 0.05 22.57
N VAL A 142 -7.61 -1.04 22.27
CA VAL A 142 -7.67 -1.59 20.90
C VAL A 142 -8.19 -0.54 19.89
N ASP A 143 -9.16 0.30 20.29
CA ASP A 143 -9.77 1.30 19.41
C ASP A 143 -8.91 2.57 19.23
N THR A 144 -7.88 2.77 20.06
CA THR A 144 -6.99 3.94 20.00
C THR A 144 -5.62 3.61 19.41
N ILE A 145 -5.27 2.31 19.36
CA ILE A 145 -4.01 1.81 18.81
C ILE A 145 -4.22 1.21 17.43
N PRO A 146 -3.39 1.56 16.43
CA PRO A 146 -2.33 2.57 16.47
C PRO A 146 -2.89 4.00 16.36
N ALA A 147 -2.15 4.98 16.87
CA ALA A 147 -2.54 6.39 16.74
C ALA A 147 -2.69 6.79 15.26
N PRO A 148 -3.66 7.65 14.93
CA PRO A 148 -3.88 8.08 13.57
C PRO A 148 -2.67 8.88 13.06
N ARG A 149 -2.32 8.66 11.79
CA ARG A 149 -1.33 9.50 11.10
C ARG A 149 -1.90 10.91 10.89
N LYS A 150 -1.05 11.92 11.04
CA LYS A 150 -1.41 13.30 10.69
C LYS A 150 -1.80 13.36 9.21
N LYS A 151 -3.04 13.77 8.94
CA LYS A 151 -3.52 13.96 7.56
C LYS A 151 -2.70 15.07 6.89
N ILE A 152 -2.17 14.78 5.71
CA ILE A 152 -1.55 15.78 4.84
C ILE A 152 -2.68 16.42 4.04
N ALA A 153 -2.75 17.76 4.02
CA ALA A 153 -3.71 18.46 3.19
C ALA A 153 -3.47 18.10 1.72
N GLN A 154 -4.52 17.64 1.04
CA GLN A 154 -4.44 17.33 -0.38
C GLN A 154 -4.63 18.63 -1.18
N PRO A 155 -3.85 18.85 -2.26
CA PRO A 155 -4.11 19.95 -3.15
C PRO A 155 -5.46 19.73 -3.83
N GLU A 156 -6.29 20.76 -3.83
CA GLU A 156 -7.53 20.81 -4.60
C GLU A 156 -7.23 21.53 -5.92
N GLU A 157 -7.65 20.93 -7.03
CA GLU A 157 -7.48 21.49 -8.37
C GLU A 157 -8.83 21.50 -9.09
N ASP A 158 -9.25 22.69 -9.51
CA ASP A 158 -10.45 22.87 -10.33
C ASP A 158 -10.11 22.66 -11.80
N LEU A 159 -10.73 21.64 -12.40
CA LEU A 159 -10.49 21.20 -13.78
C LEU A 159 -11.78 21.24 -14.58
N TRP A 160 -11.73 21.87 -15.75
CA TRP A 160 -12.80 21.84 -16.76
C TRP A 160 -12.50 20.75 -17.78
N ALA A 161 -13.44 19.84 -17.98
CA ALA A 161 -13.36 18.82 -19.03
C ALA A 161 -14.14 19.27 -20.27
N LEU A 162 -13.47 19.34 -21.42
CA LEU A 162 -14.06 19.82 -22.67
C LEU A 162 -14.51 18.64 -23.56
N ALA A 163 -15.81 18.51 -23.79
CA ALA A 163 -16.34 17.54 -24.74
C ALA A 163 -16.50 18.19 -26.13
N VAL A 164 -15.51 18.00 -27.00
CA VAL A 164 -15.50 18.58 -28.36
C VAL A 164 -15.90 17.53 -29.39
N PHE A 165 -17.01 17.79 -30.09
CA PHE A 165 -17.53 16.92 -31.14
C PHE A 165 -17.28 17.50 -32.53
N TRP A 166 -16.78 16.69 -33.45
CA TRP A 166 -16.63 17.08 -34.84
C TRP A 166 -16.85 15.89 -35.78
N ARG A 167 -17.76 16.04 -36.75
CA ARG A 167 -18.11 14.99 -37.72
C ARG A 167 -18.43 13.63 -37.07
N GLY A 168 -19.21 13.65 -35.98
CA GLY A 168 -19.61 12.46 -35.22
C GLY A 168 -18.49 11.81 -34.38
N ARG A 169 -17.33 12.47 -34.23
CA ARG A 169 -16.20 12.00 -33.43
C ARG A 169 -16.02 12.88 -32.20
N LEU A 170 -15.54 12.29 -31.10
CA LEU A 170 -15.19 12.99 -29.86
C LEU A 170 -13.68 13.16 -29.77
N LEU A 171 -13.22 14.37 -29.43
CA LEU A 171 -11.81 14.63 -29.16
C LEU A 171 -11.41 14.06 -27.80
N LEU A 172 -10.35 13.26 -27.79
CA LEU A 172 -9.67 12.79 -26.60
C LEU A 172 -8.20 13.18 -26.66
N GLU A 173 -7.62 13.48 -25.51
CA GLU A 173 -6.18 13.67 -25.35
C GLU A 173 -5.59 12.52 -24.54
N ARG A 174 -4.34 12.17 -24.85
CA ARG A 174 -3.57 11.24 -24.02
C ARG A 174 -2.75 12.04 -23.01
N ARG A 175 -2.94 11.75 -21.73
CA ARG A 175 -2.20 12.41 -20.65
C ARG A 175 -0.70 12.10 -20.72
N PRO A 176 0.16 13.00 -20.20
CA PRO A 176 1.59 12.76 -20.10
C PRO A 176 1.94 11.43 -19.44
N GLU A 177 3.14 10.91 -19.71
CA GLU A 177 3.62 9.64 -19.14
C GLU A 177 3.94 9.71 -17.63
N GLN A 178 3.86 10.92 -17.05
CA GLN A 178 4.09 11.18 -15.63
C GLN A 178 2.94 11.98 -15.01
N GLY A 179 2.77 11.87 -13.69
CA GLY A 179 1.72 12.56 -12.94
C GLY A 179 0.38 11.81 -12.87
N LEU A 180 -0.67 12.55 -12.52
CA LEU A 180 -2.02 12.01 -12.33
C LEU A 180 -2.57 11.41 -13.63
N LEU A 181 -3.11 10.19 -13.53
CA LEU A 181 -3.70 9.43 -14.64
C LEU A 181 -2.76 9.26 -15.85
N ALA A 182 -1.44 9.19 -15.58
CA ALA A 182 -0.41 9.12 -16.60
C ALA A 182 -0.64 8.05 -17.68
N GLY A 183 -0.54 8.46 -18.94
CA GLY A 183 -0.70 7.61 -20.13
C GLY A 183 -2.14 7.22 -20.48
N LEU A 184 -3.15 7.68 -19.72
CA LEU A 184 -4.56 7.42 -20.02
C LEU A 184 -5.15 8.45 -20.99
N TRP A 185 -6.19 8.03 -21.70
CA TRP A 185 -7.02 8.91 -22.51
C TRP A 185 -8.06 9.61 -21.65
N CYS A 186 -8.25 10.91 -21.84
CA CYS A 186 -9.30 11.70 -21.21
C CYS A 186 -9.85 12.76 -22.18
N LEU A 187 -10.95 13.40 -21.80
CA LEU A 187 -11.34 14.66 -22.42
C LEU A 187 -10.23 15.69 -22.16
N PRO A 188 -9.99 16.65 -23.08
CA PRO A 188 -9.11 17.78 -22.81
C PRO A 188 -9.46 18.46 -21.49
N LEU A 189 -8.47 18.54 -20.59
CA LEU A 189 -8.63 19.14 -19.27
C LEU A 189 -7.96 20.51 -19.21
N VAL A 190 -8.69 21.52 -18.75
CA VAL A 190 -8.18 22.87 -18.55
C VAL A 190 -8.23 23.21 -17.07
N THR A 191 -7.09 23.58 -16.50
CA THR A 191 -7.02 24.11 -15.13
C THR A 191 -7.68 25.47 -15.07
N GLN A 192 -8.59 25.67 -14.12
CA GLN A 192 -9.13 26.99 -13.84
C GLN A 192 -8.05 27.86 -13.19
N THR A 193 -7.34 28.66 -13.97
CA THR A 193 -6.42 29.66 -13.41
C THR A 193 -7.23 30.83 -12.83
N GLY A 194 -7.56 30.79 -11.53
CA GLY A 194 -8.23 31.92 -10.89
C GLY A 194 -8.83 31.71 -9.51
N THR A 195 -8.02 31.49 -8.48
CA THR A 195 -7.98 32.27 -7.22
C THR A 195 -6.86 31.73 -6.33
N LYS A 196 -5.67 32.33 -6.42
CA LYS A 196 -4.61 32.09 -5.45
C LYS A 196 -5.06 32.66 -4.09
N THR A 197 -5.50 31.83 -3.15
CA THR A 197 -5.37 32.21 -1.74
C THR A 197 -3.91 32.01 -1.35
N ALA A 198 -3.11 33.06 -1.54
CA ALA A 198 -1.75 33.12 -1.05
C ALA A 198 -1.75 33.08 0.49
N LYS A 199 -1.67 31.89 1.09
CA LYS A 199 -1.27 31.76 2.50
C LYS A 199 0.23 32.03 2.58
N LYS A 200 0.56 33.31 2.82
CA LYS A 200 1.86 33.78 3.30
C LYS A 200 2.42 32.81 4.34
N THR A 201 3.57 32.22 4.04
CA THR A 201 4.50 31.79 5.10
C THR A 201 5.79 32.56 4.90
N ALA A 202 5.83 33.75 5.49
CA ALA A 202 7.06 34.46 5.76
C ALA A 202 7.66 33.91 7.06
N LYS A 203 8.86 33.34 6.99
CA LYS A 203 9.87 33.32 8.08
C LYS A 203 11.17 32.77 7.46
N LYS A 204 12.06 33.68 7.05
CA LYS A 204 13.24 34.18 7.81
C LYS A 204 14.42 33.21 7.69
N ALA A 205 15.32 33.53 6.76
CA ALA A 205 16.74 33.26 6.89
C ALA A 205 17.41 34.58 7.30
N ALA A 206 18.08 34.55 8.43
CA ALA A 206 19.21 35.40 8.79
C ALA A 206 20.29 34.44 9.26
#